data_AF-A0A6A2ZAA3-F1
#
_entry.id   AF-A0A6A2ZAA3-F1
#
_cell.length_a   1.000
_cell.length_b   1.000
_cell.length_c   1.000
_cell.angle_alpha   90.00
_cell.angle_beta   90.00
_cell.angle_gamma   90.00
#
_symmetry.space_group_name_H-M   'P 1'
#
loop_
_entity.id
_entity.type
_entity.pdbx_description
1 polymer ?
#
loop_
_entity_poly.entity_id
_entity_poly.type
_entity_poly.pdbx_seq_one_letter_code
_entity_poly.pdbx_strand_id
1 'polypeptide(L)'
;MMLITKRKKIGAICGHTIYAISKSETIPILKSPIQSNMAYSKNEKRYKKLLSTVDLTKDFFFSYTYNVMHSLQRNLCRNETGLVHYESMFVWNEFLTLGIRNTLKNSLWTVALVYGFFKQVKLSISGENIFQTLIARRSRHYAGTRYLKRGVNEKGRVANDVETEQIVFEDVLEGCPTQISSVVQNRGSIPLFWSQETSRLNLKPDIILSKKDPDYEATRLHFENLVMRYGNPIIILNLIKRCEKNLVKLFFVQSLRKPSDLSIKAYPKITV
;
A
#
# COMPACT_ATOMS: atom_id res chain seq x y z
N MET A 1 11.92 -21.05 -2.24
CA MET A 1 11.54 -20.49 -0.93
C MET A 1 12.30 -19.19 -0.71
N MET A 2 11.63 -18.11 -0.30
CA MET A 2 12.27 -16.84 0.06
C MET A 2 12.31 -16.69 1.58
N LEU A 3 13.48 -16.43 2.14
CA LEU A 3 13.70 -16.32 3.58
C LEU A 3 14.28 -14.96 3.94
N ILE A 4 13.82 -14.39 5.05
CA ILE A 4 14.46 -13.25 5.71
C ILE A 4 15.48 -13.83 6.69
N THR A 5 16.77 -13.60 6.44
CA THR A 5 17.86 -14.16 7.26
C THR A 5 18.42 -13.17 8.28
N LYS A 6 18.27 -11.86 8.04
CA LYS A 6 18.63 -10.81 9.00
C LYS A 6 17.61 -9.69 9.00
N ARG A 7 17.36 -9.12 10.17
CA ARG A 7 16.45 -7.99 10.40
C ARG A 7 17.11 -6.95 11.31
N LYS A 8 16.67 -5.69 11.19
CA LYS A 8 17.12 -4.57 12.03
C LYS A 8 15.90 -3.86 12.63
N LYS A 9 15.95 -3.53 13.92
CA LYS A 9 14.93 -2.70 14.57
C LYS A 9 14.97 -1.29 13.99
N ILE A 10 13.82 -0.77 13.57
CA ILE A 10 13.67 0.57 13.00
C ILE A 10 12.77 1.50 13.81
N GLY A 11 12.01 0.96 14.76
CA GLY A 11 11.17 1.72 15.68
C GLY A 11 10.30 0.81 16.54
N ALA A 12 9.39 1.41 17.30
CA ALA A 12 8.35 0.69 18.03
C ALA A 12 7.04 1.49 18.05
N ILE A 13 5.90 0.79 18.04
CA ILE A 13 4.56 1.38 18.16
C ILE A 13 3.87 0.68 19.32
N CYS A 14 3.46 1.42 20.35
CA CYS A 14 2.80 0.86 21.55
C CYS A 14 3.57 -0.34 22.15
N GLY A 15 4.89 -0.23 22.30
CA GLY A 15 5.76 -1.32 22.78
C GLY A 15 6.08 -2.42 21.74
N HIS A 16 5.34 -2.50 20.63
CA HIS A 16 5.61 -3.48 19.58
C HIS A 16 6.76 -3.05 18.69
N THR A 17 7.76 -3.90 18.55
CA THR A 17 8.94 -3.59 17.74
C THR A 17 8.67 -3.75 16.24
N ILE A 18 9.11 -2.78 15.45
CA ILE A 18 9.05 -2.78 13.99
C ILE A 18 10.44 -3.05 13.41
N TYR A 19 10.51 -3.90 12.40
CA TYR A 19 11.75 -4.36 11.79
C TYR A 19 11.81 -4.06 10.29
N ALA A 20 12.98 -3.64 9.82
CA ALA A 20 13.36 -3.68 8.41
C ALA A 20 14.14 -4.97 8.11
N ILE A 21 14.10 -5.40 6.86
CA ILE A 21 14.89 -6.53 6.38
C ILE A 21 16.32 -6.05 6.08
N SER A 22 17.33 -6.74 6.63
CA SER A 22 18.74 -6.45 6.36
C SER A 22 19.38 -7.47 5.42
N LYS A 23 18.85 -8.70 5.38
CA LYS A 23 19.30 -9.74 4.46
C LYS A 23 18.16 -10.71 4.17
N SER A 24 18.05 -11.12 2.91
CA SER A 24 17.13 -12.14 2.44
C SER A 24 17.83 -13.10 1.49
N GLU A 25 17.38 -14.35 1.45
CA GLU A 25 17.93 -15.38 0.56
C GLU A 25 16.81 -16.14 -0.15
N THR A 26 17.05 -16.53 -1.40
CA THR A 26 16.12 -17.38 -2.16
C THR A 26 16.74 -18.76 -2.32
N ILE A 27 16.13 -19.76 -1.68
CA ILE A 27 16.61 -21.13 -1.64
C ILE A 27 15.73 -22.01 -2.54
N PRO A 28 16.29 -22.75 -3.50
CA PRO A 28 15.55 -23.77 -4.25
C PRO A 28 15.23 -24.97 -3.34
N ILE A 29 14.03 -25.52 -3.45
CA ILE A 29 13.60 -26.67 -2.62
C ILE A 29 14.20 -27.99 -3.13
N LEU A 30 14.51 -28.08 -4.43
CA LEU A 30 15.08 -29.28 -5.06
C LEU A 30 16.60 -29.12 -5.25
N LYS A 31 17.37 -30.11 -4.76
CA LYS A 31 18.81 -30.28 -5.05
C LYS A 31 19.03 -31.11 -6.34
N SER A 32 20.26 -31.04 -6.83
CA SER A 32 20.68 -31.12 -8.24
C SER A 32 20.50 -32.40 -9.09
N PRO A 33 20.16 -33.64 -8.64
CA PRO A 33 20.07 -34.72 -9.61
C PRO A 33 18.69 -34.84 -10.29
N ILE A 34 17.63 -34.20 -9.74
CA ILE A 34 16.23 -34.30 -10.23
C ILE A 34 15.75 -32.96 -10.79
N GLN A 35 16.67 -32.09 -11.25
CA GLN A 35 16.25 -30.90 -11.97
C GLN A 35 15.72 -31.32 -13.33
N SER A 36 14.40 -31.47 -13.43
CA SER A 36 13.69 -31.55 -14.70
C SER A 36 14.15 -30.40 -15.61
N ASN A 37 14.06 -30.59 -16.93
CA ASN A 37 14.35 -29.56 -17.94
C ASN A 37 13.70 -28.19 -17.64
N MET A 38 12.65 -28.17 -16.80
CA MET A 38 11.97 -26.98 -16.31
C MET A 38 12.85 -26.04 -15.49
N ALA A 39 13.74 -26.55 -14.62
CA ALA A 39 14.60 -25.74 -13.74
C ALA A 39 15.62 -24.89 -14.53
N TYR A 40 16.00 -25.37 -15.73
CA TYR A 40 16.92 -24.69 -16.66
C TYR A 40 16.19 -23.93 -17.78
N SER A 41 14.86 -23.98 -17.80
CA SER A 41 14.07 -23.36 -18.86
C SER A 41 14.32 -21.85 -18.94
N LYS A 42 14.28 -21.31 -20.17
CA LYS A 42 14.41 -19.87 -20.43
C LYS A 42 13.38 -19.05 -19.64
N ASN A 43 12.17 -19.59 -19.45
CA ASN A 43 11.09 -18.96 -18.70
C ASN A 43 11.40 -18.89 -17.20
N GLU A 44 11.87 -19.98 -16.59
CA GLU A 44 12.23 -20.01 -15.17
C GLU A 44 13.36 -19.01 -14.87
N LYS A 45 14.40 -18.97 -15.71
CA LYS A 45 15.49 -17.97 -15.58
C LYS A 45 14.96 -16.54 -15.68
N ARG A 46 14.04 -16.28 -16.61
CA ARG A 46 13.39 -14.97 -16.77
C ARG A 46 12.58 -14.56 -15.54
N TYR A 47 11.75 -15.46 -15.00
CA TYR A 47 10.93 -15.16 -13.82
C TYR A 47 11.77 -14.99 -12.56
N LYS A 48 12.80 -15.82 -12.36
CA LYS A 48 13.79 -15.62 -11.29
C LYS A 48 14.43 -14.24 -11.38
N LYS A 49 14.88 -13.83 -12.57
CA LYS A 49 15.45 -12.50 -12.79
C LYS A 49 14.46 -11.39 -12.45
N LEU A 50 13.20 -11.52 -12.86
CA LEU A 50 12.13 -10.55 -12.53
C LEU A 50 11.84 -10.48 -11.03
N LEU A 51 11.84 -11.62 -10.33
CA LEU A 51 11.64 -11.65 -8.89
C LEU A 51 12.83 -11.02 -8.16
N SER A 52 14.05 -11.28 -8.63
CA SER A 52 15.28 -10.70 -8.08
C SER A 52 15.42 -9.19 -8.30
N THR A 53 14.59 -8.55 -9.12
CA THR A 53 14.57 -7.08 -9.19
C THR A 53 13.94 -6.44 -7.96
N VAL A 54 13.14 -7.20 -7.20
CA VAL A 54 12.57 -6.75 -5.94
C VAL A 54 13.61 -6.94 -4.84
N ASP A 55 14.20 -5.84 -4.42
CA ASP A 55 15.13 -5.79 -3.30
C ASP A 55 14.36 -5.71 -1.98
N LEU A 56 14.27 -6.85 -1.28
CA LEU A 56 13.58 -6.92 0.01
C LEU A 56 14.25 -6.09 1.11
N THR A 57 15.50 -5.65 0.93
CA THR A 57 16.20 -4.85 1.95
C THR A 57 15.81 -3.37 1.91
N LYS A 58 15.09 -2.95 0.87
CA LYS A 58 14.66 -1.56 0.67
C LYS A 58 13.17 -1.44 0.87
N ASP A 59 12.75 -0.47 1.69
CA ASP A 59 11.34 -0.06 1.78
C ASP A 59 10.38 -1.18 2.23
N PHE A 60 10.89 -2.26 2.84
CA PHE A 60 10.09 -3.33 3.42
C PHE A 60 10.25 -3.38 4.93
N PHE A 61 9.11 -3.51 5.62
CA PHE A 61 9.06 -3.61 7.07
C PHE A 61 7.95 -4.53 7.54
N PHE A 62 8.11 -5.05 8.75
CA PHE A 62 7.15 -5.95 9.39
C PHE A 62 7.26 -5.89 10.92
N SER A 63 6.30 -6.48 11.61
CA SER A 63 6.37 -6.77 13.03
C SER A 63 5.83 -8.17 13.29
N TYR A 64 6.25 -8.78 14.40
CA TYR A 64 5.74 -10.09 14.83
C TYR A 64 4.46 -9.96 15.67
N THR A 65 4.34 -8.86 16.41
CA THR A 65 3.28 -8.66 17.40
C THR A 65 2.37 -7.49 17.06
N TYR A 66 2.68 -6.73 16.00
CA TYR A 66 1.86 -5.63 15.53
C TYR A 66 1.46 -5.80 14.07
N ASN A 67 0.20 -5.51 13.80
CA ASN A 67 -0.38 -5.57 12.47
C ASN A 67 -0.05 -4.29 11.68
N VAL A 68 1.19 -4.22 11.19
CA VAL A 68 1.73 -3.05 10.46
C VAL A 68 0.99 -2.72 9.15
N MET A 69 0.19 -3.65 8.63
CA MET A 69 -0.60 -3.48 7.41
C MET A 69 -1.88 -2.65 7.64
N HIS A 70 -2.23 -2.37 8.90
CA HIS A 70 -3.41 -1.61 9.29
C HIS A 70 -3.01 -0.29 9.95
N SER A 71 -3.93 0.68 9.95
CA SER A 71 -3.78 1.90 10.74
C SER A 71 -3.91 1.61 12.23
N LEU A 72 -3.41 2.52 13.06
CA LEU A 72 -3.56 2.46 14.52
C LEU A 72 -5.02 2.34 14.93
N GLN A 73 -5.89 3.19 14.37
CA GLN A 73 -7.33 3.13 14.63
C GLN A 73 -7.90 1.74 14.33
N ARG A 74 -7.51 1.14 13.20
CA ARG A 74 -8.00 -0.18 12.81
C ARG A 74 -7.52 -1.28 13.75
N ASN A 75 -6.27 -1.20 14.19
CA ASN A 75 -5.70 -2.13 15.17
C ASN A 75 -6.36 -2.03 16.55
N LEU A 76 -6.82 -0.84 16.95
CA LEU A 76 -7.53 -0.64 18.22
C LEU A 76 -9.00 -1.06 18.16
N CYS A 77 -9.65 -0.93 17.00
CA CYS A 77 -11.10 -1.17 16.86
C CYS A 77 -11.48 -2.59 16.43
N ARG A 78 -10.54 -3.44 16.00
CA ARG A 78 -10.87 -4.78 15.48
C ARG A 78 -10.11 -5.91 16.17
N ASN A 79 -10.85 -6.87 16.71
CA ASN A 79 -10.35 -8.17 17.17
C ASN A 79 -10.47 -9.21 16.05
N GLU A 80 -9.76 -9.00 14.95
CA GLU A 80 -9.68 -10.00 13.87
C GLU A 80 -8.60 -11.04 14.16
N THR A 81 -8.77 -12.25 13.62
CA THR A 81 -7.78 -13.32 13.74
C THR A 81 -6.67 -13.14 12.71
N GLY A 82 -5.49 -13.71 13.01
CA GLY A 82 -4.26 -13.54 12.23
C GLY A 82 -4.37 -13.90 10.74
N LEU A 83 -5.30 -14.76 10.33
CA LEU A 83 -5.48 -15.13 8.91
C LEU A 83 -6.14 -14.02 8.10
N VAL A 84 -7.14 -13.34 8.66
CA VAL A 84 -7.91 -12.27 7.97
C VAL A 84 -7.01 -11.08 7.66
N HIS A 85 -6.03 -10.81 8.53
CA HIS A 85 -5.09 -9.69 8.30
C HIS A 85 -4.23 -9.85 7.05
N TYR A 86 -3.96 -11.09 6.61
CA TYR A 86 -3.18 -11.33 5.39
C TYR A 86 -3.94 -10.95 4.11
N GLU A 87 -5.26 -10.85 4.16
CA GLU A 87 -6.07 -10.45 3.01
C GLU A 87 -5.95 -8.95 2.70
N SER A 88 -5.37 -8.17 3.62
CA SER A 88 -5.14 -6.74 3.44
C SER A 88 -4.35 -6.46 2.16
N MET A 89 -4.77 -5.41 1.46
CA MET A 89 -4.10 -4.94 0.24
C MET A 89 -2.66 -4.48 0.47
N PHE A 90 -2.27 -4.23 1.72
CA PHE A 90 -0.93 -3.79 2.09
C PHE A 90 0.04 -4.93 2.41
N VAL A 91 -0.44 -6.19 2.44
CA VAL A 91 0.43 -7.36 2.66
C VAL A 91 1.03 -7.80 1.33
N TRP A 92 2.24 -7.32 1.05
CA TRP A 92 2.93 -7.54 -0.23
C TRP A 92 3.17 -9.03 -0.51
N ASN A 93 3.59 -9.80 0.49
CA ASN A 93 3.93 -11.21 0.36
C ASN A 93 2.72 -12.15 0.49
N GLU A 94 1.48 -11.65 0.46
CA GLU A 94 0.26 -12.44 0.65
C GLU A 94 0.24 -13.68 -0.26
N PHE A 95 0.51 -13.50 -1.55
CA PHE A 95 0.56 -14.59 -2.54
C PHE A 95 1.67 -15.60 -2.25
N LEU A 96 2.87 -15.12 -1.87
CA LEU A 96 4.03 -15.97 -1.59
C LEU A 96 3.81 -16.90 -0.38
N THR A 97 2.95 -16.47 0.53
CA THR A 97 2.69 -17.15 1.80
C THR A 97 1.35 -17.89 1.82
N LEU A 98 0.54 -17.75 0.76
CA LEU A 98 -0.79 -18.35 0.63
C LEU A 98 -0.78 -19.88 0.77
N GLY A 99 0.16 -20.56 0.11
CA GLY A 99 0.26 -22.03 0.17
C GLY A 99 0.45 -22.55 1.59
N ILE A 100 1.44 -22.03 2.31
CA ILE A 100 1.75 -22.42 3.69
C ILE A 100 0.58 -22.10 4.62
N ARG A 101 -0.03 -20.91 4.51
CA ARG A 101 -1.19 -20.55 5.33
C ARG A 101 -2.39 -21.47 5.07
N ASN A 102 -2.66 -21.80 3.81
CA ASN A 102 -3.80 -22.64 3.44
C ASN A 102 -3.63 -24.08 3.91
N THR A 103 -2.39 -24.60 3.91
CA THR A 103 -2.07 -25.95 4.38
C THR A 103 -2.07 -26.01 5.91
N LEU A 104 -1.39 -25.09 6.59
CA LEU A 104 -1.20 -25.14 8.04
C LEU A 104 -2.32 -24.48 8.85
N LYS A 105 -3.21 -23.73 8.18
CA LYS A 105 -4.31 -22.96 8.78
C LYS A 105 -3.86 -22.02 9.92
N ASN A 106 -2.63 -21.53 9.84
CA ASN A 106 -2.06 -20.57 10.79
C ASN A 106 -1.09 -19.60 10.11
N SER A 107 -0.72 -18.55 10.83
CA SER A 107 0.25 -17.53 10.39
C SER A 107 1.61 -17.62 11.09
N LEU A 108 1.84 -18.63 11.94
CA LEU A 108 3.04 -18.72 12.79
C LEU A 108 4.35 -18.77 12.00
N TRP A 109 4.32 -19.40 10.82
CA TRP A 109 5.48 -19.59 9.94
C TRP A 109 5.72 -18.43 8.95
N THR A 110 4.89 -17.40 9.02
CA THR A 110 4.88 -16.31 8.04
C THR A 110 4.80 -14.96 8.75
N VAL A 111 5.40 -13.94 8.15
CA VAL A 111 5.22 -12.55 8.60
C VAL A 111 4.54 -11.76 7.49
N ALA A 112 3.64 -10.86 7.86
CA ALA A 112 2.99 -9.98 6.91
C ALA A 112 3.95 -8.86 6.54
N LEU A 113 4.43 -8.87 5.30
CA LEU A 113 5.42 -7.92 4.82
C LEU A 113 4.74 -6.75 4.14
N VAL A 114 5.06 -5.53 4.58
CA VAL A 114 4.52 -4.30 4.02
C VAL A 114 5.60 -3.59 3.21
N TYR A 115 5.21 -3.10 2.03
CA TYR A 115 6.07 -2.29 1.17
C TYR A 115 5.71 -0.82 1.29
N GLY A 116 6.71 0.04 1.47
CA GLY A 116 6.54 1.49 1.56
C GLY A 116 7.60 2.13 2.44
N PHE A 117 7.20 3.00 3.36
CA PHE A 117 8.14 3.78 4.17
C PHE A 117 7.83 3.65 5.65
N PHE A 118 8.88 3.61 6.47
CA PHE A 118 8.77 3.71 7.91
C PHE A 118 9.91 4.56 8.45
N LYS A 119 9.58 5.58 9.23
CA LYS A 119 10.55 6.35 9.98
C LYS A 119 9.95 6.78 11.31
N GLN A 120 10.74 6.63 12.36
CA GLN A 120 10.42 7.14 13.68
C GLN A 120 11.55 8.08 14.12
N VAL A 121 11.17 9.20 14.71
CA VAL A 121 12.08 10.20 15.28
C VAL A 121 11.60 10.57 16.67
N LYS A 122 12.54 10.77 17.58
CA LYS A 122 12.28 11.35 18.89
C LYS A 122 12.45 12.86 18.78
N LEU A 123 11.47 13.62 19.24
CA LEU A 123 11.45 15.08 19.24
C LEU A 123 11.26 15.56 20.67
N SER A 124 11.84 16.72 20.98
CA SER A 124 11.58 17.42 22.24
C SER A 124 10.85 18.72 21.91
N ILE A 125 9.63 18.89 22.42
CA ILE A 125 8.78 20.06 22.18
C ILE A 125 8.31 20.58 23.54
N SER A 126 8.60 21.85 23.84
CA SER A 126 8.18 22.51 25.08
C SER A 126 8.57 21.75 26.37
N GLY A 127 9.71 21.06 26.36
CA GLY A 127 10.20 20.27 27.49
C GLY A 127 9.72 18.82 27.51
N GLU A 128 8.73 18.46 26.69
CA GLU A 128 8.20 17.11 26.59
C GLU A 128 8.87 16.33 25.46
N ASN A 129 9.12 15.04 25.70
CA ASN A 129 9.65 14.14 24.67
C ASN A 129 8.50 13.39 23.99
N ILE A 130 8.48 13.42 22.66
CA ILE A 130 7.50 12.70 21.86
C ILE A 130 8.19 11.86 20.79
N PHE A 131 7.54 10.77 20.40
CA PHE A 131 7.89 10.02 19.20
C PHE A 131 6.95 10.39 18.07
N GLN A 132 7.50 10.92 16.98
CA GLN A 132 6.78 11.06 15.72
C GLN A 132 7.15 9.91 14.80
N THR A 133 6.15 9.20 14.32
CA THR A 133 6.29 8.07 13.40
C THR A 133 5.54 8.37 12.11
N LEU A 134 6.21 8.21 10.98
CA LEU A 134 5.61 8.30 9.65
C LEU A 134 5.68 6.93 8.99
N ILE A 135 4.52 6.42 8.59
CA ILE A 135 4.36 5.14 7.90
C ILE A 135 3.70 5.41 6.56
N ALA A 136 4.22 4.84 5.48
CA ALA A 136 3.53 4.78 4.20
C ALA A 136 3.40 3.32 3.80
N ARG A 137 2.18 2.88 3.49
CA ARG A 137 1.84 1.51 3.09
C ARG A 137 1.36 1.54 1.64
N ARG A 138 2.09 0.86 0.76
CA ARG A 138 1.75 0.78 -0.66
C ARG A 138 0.94 -0.47 -0.94
N SER A 139 -0.18 -0.30 -1.63
CA SER A 139 -1.00 -1.41 -2.09
C SER A 139 -0.24 -2.37 -3.02
N ARG A 140 -0.44 -3.67 -2.82
CA ARG A 140 0.02 -4.74 -3.71
C ARG A 140 -0.82 -4.83 -4.99
N HIS A 141 -2.04 -4.30 -4.97
CA HIS A 141 -2.97 -4.38 -6.10
C HIS A 141 -2.65 -3.34 -7.16
N TYR A 142 -2.86 -3.73 -8.42
CA TYR A 142 -2.65 -2.89 -9.59
C TYR A 142 -1.29 -2.16 -9.57
N ALA A 143 -0.28 -2.84 -9.02
CA ALA A 143 1.09 -2.37 -8.94
C ALA A 143 1.74 -2.35 -10.34
N GLY A 144 2.63 -1.38 -10.55
CA GLY A 144 3.38 -1.21 -11.77
C GLY A 144 4.24 0.04 -11.71
N THR A 145 5.12 0.20 -12.70
CA THR A 145 5.94 1.41 -12.81
C THR A 145 5.07 2.61 -13.20
N ARG A 146 5.52 3.79 -12.77
CA ARG A 146 4.94 5.07 -13.17
C ARG A 146 4.89 5.11 -14.71
N TYR A 147 3.76 5.53 -15.28
CA TYR A 147 3.41 5.54 -16.71
C TYR A 147 2.94 4.21 -17.34
N LEU A 148 3.36 3.04 -16.84
CA LEU A 148 2.85 1.75 -17.36
C LEU A 148 1.52 1.32 -16.70
N LYS A 149 1.29 1.77 -15.46
CA LYS A 149 0.04 1.51 -14.72
C LYS A 149 -0.50 2.81 -14.13
N ARG A 150 -1.64 3.25 -14.64
CA ARG A 150 -2.43 4.40 -14.15
C ARG A 150 -3.90 4.01 -14.13
N GLY A 151 -4.70 4.81 -13.43
CA GLY A 151 -6.14 4.60 -13.35
C GLY A 151 -6.57 3.53 -12.37
N VAL A 152 -7.74 2.98 -12.64
CA VAL A 152 -8.38 1.89 -11.90
C VAL A 152 -8.41 0.60 -12.72
N ASN A 153 -8.50 -0.55 -12.06
CA ASN A 153 -8.83 -1.82 -12.70
C ASN A 153 -10.33 -2.15 -12.53
N GLU A 154 -10.79 -3.23 -13.16
CA GLU A 154 -12.20 -3.69 -13.10
C GLU A 154 -12.70 -3.99 -11.68
N LYS A 155 -11.79 -4.24 -10.72
CA LYS A 155 -12.12 -4.53 -9.32
C LYS A 155 -12.09 -3.27 -8.42
N GLY A 156 -12.06 -2.06 -9.00
CA GLY A 156 -11.99 -0.81 -8.23
C GLY A 156 -10.65 -0.55 -7.52
N ARG A 157 -9.57 -1.25 -7.90
CA ARG A 157 -8.23 -1.03 -7.33
C ARG A 157 -7.45 -0.05 -8.18
N VAL A 158 -7.06 1.07 -7.58
CA VAL A 158 -6.30 2.12 -8.26
C VAL A 158 -4.81 1.86 -8.21
N ALA A 159 -4.10 2.33 -9.24
CA ALA A 159 -2.65 2.24 -9.28
C ALA A 159 -2.05 3.24 -8.28
N ASN A 160 -0.90 2.88 -7.71
CA ASN A 160 -0.20 3.74 -6.74
C ASN A 160 -1.08 4.15 -5.54
N ASP A 161 -1.96 3.27 -5.08
CA ASP A 161 -2.71 3.45 -3.83
C ASP A 161 -1.75 3.33 -2.64
N VAL A 162 -1.60 4.42 -1.89
CA VAL A 162 -0.68 4.56 -0.76
C VAL A 162 -1.41 5.21 0.40
N GLU A 163 -1.43 4.51 1.51
CA GLU A 163 -1.91 5.03 2.80
C GLU A 163 -0.72 5.55 3.59
N THR A 164 -0.76 6.84 3.94
CA THR A 164 0.23 7.48 4.80
C THR A 164 -0.39 7.73 6.16
N GLU A 165 0.31 7.33 7.22
CA GLU A 165 -0.11 7.51 8.59
C GLU A 165 0.99 8.19 9.39
N GLN A 166 0.60 9.26 10.08
CA GLN A 166 1.42 9.91 11.07
C GLN A 166 0.91 9.55 12.46
N ILE A 167 1.77 8.94 13.27
CA ILE A 167 1.49 8.60 14.66
C ILE A 167 2.39 9.46 15.55
N VAL A 168 1.79 10.07 16.57
CA VAL A 168 2.51 10.79 17.62
C VAL A 168 2.13 10.18 18.96
N PHE A 169 3.12 9.85 19.77
CA PHE A 169 2.90 9.43 21.15
C PHE A 169 3.97 9.97 22.08
N GLU A 170 3.60 10.17 23.33
CA GLU A 170 4.49 10.68 24.38
C GLU A 170 5.53 9.63 24.77
N ASP A 171 6.74 10.07 25.08
CA ASP A 171 7.81 9.23 25.62
C ASP A 171 7.71 9.19 27.14
N VAL A 172 6.73 8.42 27.64
CA VAL A 172 6.47 8.26 29.07
C VAL A 172 7.04 6.94 29.58
N LEU A 173 7.37 6.90 30.87
CA LEU A 173 7.83 5.68 31.55
C LEU A 173 6.79 4.56 31.46
N GLU A 174 7.27 3.32 31.44
CA GLU A 174 6.41 2.13 31.43
C GLU A 174 5.44 2.13 32.62
N GLY A 175 4.16 1.92 32.35
CA GLY A 175 3.08 1.93 33.35
C GLY A 175 2.30 3.24 33.44
N CYS A 176 2.76 4.32 32.79
CA CYS A 176 2.01 5.57 32.70
C CYS A 176 1.05 5.57 31.49
N PRO A 177 -0.15 6.18 31.62
CA PRO A 177 -1.05 6.35 30.49
C PRO A 177 -0.38 7.24 29.44
N THR A 178 -0.13 6.69 28.26
CA THR A 178 0.50 7.39 27.13
C THR A 178 -0.57 7.94 26.21
N GLN A 179 -0.54 9.24 25.91
CA GLN A 179 -1.40 9.76 24.86
C GLN A 179 -0.84 9.38 23.48
N ILE A 180 -1.71 8.87 22.62
CA ILE A 180 -1.36 8.52 21.24
C ILE A 180 -2.39 9.11 20.28
N SER A 181 -1.89 9.73 19.23
CA SER A 181 -2.68 10.27 18.13
C SER A 181 -2.22 9.66 16.82
N SER A 182 -3.17 9.38 15.93
CA SER A 182 -2.88 8.93 14.57
C SER A 182 -3.73 9.70 13.56
N VAL A 183 -3.10 10.12 12.46
CA VAL A 183 -3.76 10.75 11.33
C VAL A 183 -3.39 9.99 10.07
N VAL A 184 -4.41 9.55 9.33
CA VAL A 184 -4.26 8.79 8.08
C VAL A 184 -4.69 9.64 6.88
N GLN A 185 -3.91 9.58 5.81
CA GLN A 185 -4.20 10.18 4.52
C GLN A 185 -3.99 9.16 3.41
N ASN A 186 -4.88 9.11 2.42
CA ASN A 186 -4.72 8.24 1.27
C ASN A 186 -4.36 9.01 0.00
N ARG A 187 -3.46 8.47 -0.80
CA ARG A 187 -3.10 8.97 -2.13
C ARG A 187 -3.16 7.84 -3.13
N GLY A 188 -3.93 8.02 -4.21
CA GLY A 188 -4.04 7.05 -5.29
C GLY A 188 -4.07 7.69 -6.67
N SER A 189 -4.02 6.86 -7.72
CA SER A 189 -4.36 7.32 -9.07
C SER A 189 -5.84 7.68 -9.14
N ILE A 190 -6.18 8.60 -10.04
CA ILE A 190 -7.58 8.96 -10.32
C ILE A 190 -8.30 7.70 -10.78
N PRO A 191 -9.45 7.32 -10.17
CA PRO A 191 -10.11 6.03 -10.35
C PRO A 191 -10.88 5.92 -11.68
N LEU A 192 -10.28 6.35 -12.79
CA LEU A 192 -10.82 6.20 -14.13
C LEU A 192 -9.97 5.20 -14.93
N PHE A 193 -10.50 4.66 -16.02
CA PHE A 193 -9.68 3.92 -16.96
C PHE A 193 -8.94 4.89 -17.87
N TRP A 194 -7.66 5.15 -17.56
CA TRP A 194 -6.83 6.03 -18.36
C TRP A 194 -5.38 5.58 -18.43
N SER A 195 -4.75 5.89 -19.55
CA SER A 195 -3.35 5.63 -19.83
C SER A 195 -2.66 6.92 -20.27
N GLN A 196 -1.34 6.88 -20.27
CA GLN A 196 -0.51 7.94 -20.82
C GLN A 196 0.59 7.26 -21.62
N GLU A 197 0.63 7.52 -22.92
CA GLU A 197 1.58 6.84 -23.81
C GLU A 197 3.00 7.30 -23.52
N THR A 198 3.92 6.37 -23.27
CA THR A 198 5.30 6.74 -22.90
C THR A 198 6.15 6.86 -24.16
N SER A 199 6.13 8.03 -24.81
CA SER A 199 7.12 8.36 -25.85
C SER A 199 8.36 8.99 -25.22
N ARG A 200 9.56 8.50 -25.57
CA ARG A 200 10.84 9.09 -25.13
C ARG A 200 11.07 10.51 -25.67
N LEU A 201 10.32 10.91 -26.70
CA LEU A 201 10.42 12.22 -27.35
C LEU A 201 9.42 13.24 -26.75
N ASN A 202 8.33 12.77 -26.15
CA ASN A 202 7.28 13.63 -25.62
C ASN A 202 7.48 13.84 -24.12
N LEU A 203 8.01 15.02 -23.75
CA LEU A 203 8.19 15.44 -22.36
C LEU A 203 6.86 15.49 -21.57
N LYS A 204 5.74 15.64 -22.27
CA LYS A 204 4.39 15.64 -21.70
C LYS A 204 3.45 14.81 -22.58
N PRO A 205 3.39 13.48 -22.36
CA PRO A 205 2.57 12.65 -23.21
C PRO A 205 1.07 12.86 -22.95
N ASP A 206 0.26 12.62 -23.98
CA ASP A 206 -1.19 12.82 -23.91
C ASP A 206 -1.88 11.79 -23.00
N ILE A 207 -2.94 12.24 -22.35
CA ILE A 207 -3.75 11.38 -21.51
C ILE A 207 -4.89 10.80 -22.34
N ILE A 208 -4.93 9.47 -22.42
CA ILE A 208 -5.94 8.73 -23.17
C ILE A 208 -6.94 8.17 -22.15
N LEU A 209 -8.20 8.56 -22.27
CA LEU A 209 -9.30 7.97 -21.50
C LEU A 209 -9.91 6.81 -22.28
N SER A 210 -10.12 5.71 -21.58
CA SER A 210 -10.82 4.56 -22.12
C SER A 210 -12.30 4.65 -21.81
N LYS A 211 -13.16 4.38 -22.81
CA LYS A 211 -14.62 4.29 -22.66
C LYS A 211 -15.09 2.92 -22.15
N LYS A 212 -14.19 2.15 -21.53
CA LYS A 212 -14.47 0.77 -21.08
C LYS A 212 -15.53 0.68 -19.98
N ASP A 213 -15.76 1.78 -19.25
CA ASP A 213 -16.68 1.82 -18.12
C ASP A 213 -17.59 3.06 -18.23
N PRO A 214 -18.66 2.99 -19.05
CA PRO A 214 -19.56 4.12 -19.27
C PRO A 214 -20.35 4.53 -18.01
N ASP A 215 -20.58 3.57 -17.12
CA ASP A 215 -21.35 3.75 -15.89
C ASP A 215 -20.49 4.06 -14.66
N TYR A 216 -19.16 4.06 -14.82
CA TYR A 216 -18.19 4.31 -13.74
C TYR A 216 -18.28 3.29 -12.59
N GLU A 217 -18.59 2.05 -12.91
CA GLU A 217 -18.72 0.96 -11.95
C GLU A 217 -17.41 0.70 -11.19
N ALA A 218 -16.26 0.71 -11.87
CA ALA A 218 -14.98 0.56 -11.21
C ALA A 218 -14.67 1.76 -10.30
N THR A 219 -15.18 2.95 -10.65
CA THR A 219 -15.05 4.14 -9.81
C THR A 219 -15.90 4.00 -8.55
N ARG A 220 -17.13 3.52 -8.68
CA ARG A 220 -18.04 3.23 -7.55
C ARG A 220 -17.41 2.24 -6.59
N LEU A 221 -16.95 1.08 -7.08
CA LEU A 221 -16.28 0.06 -6.27
C LEU A 221 -15.05 0.61 -5.54
N HIS A 222 -14.30 1.53 -6.17
CA HIS A 222 -13.18 2.19 -5.52
C HIS A 222 -13.61 3.03 -4.32
N PHE A 223 -14.64 3.86 -4.48
CA PHE A 223 -15.12 4.71 -3.39
C PHE A 223 -15.81 3.91 -2.29
N GLU A 224 -16.57 2.87 -2.61
CA GLU A 224 -17.10 1.94 -1.62
C GLU A 224 -15.99 1.31 -0.78
N ASN A 225 -14.88 0.94 -1.42
CA ASN A 225 -13.71 0.44 -0.70
C ASN A 225 -13.06 1.52 0.19
N LEU A 226 -13.05 2.79 -0.22
CA LEU A 226 -12.56 3.88 0.62
C LEU A 226 -13.48 4.13 1.82
N VAL A 227 -14.80 4.14 1.62
CA VAL A 227 -15.80 4.28 2.70
C VAL A 227 -15.69 3.13 3.68
N MET A 228 -15.53 1.89 3.20
CA MET A 228 -15.32 0.73 4.07
C MET A 228 -14.03 0.82 4.91
N ARG A 229 -12.99 1.47 4.39
CA ARG A 229 -11.70 1.62 5.08
C ARG A 229 -11.68 2.79 6.06
N TYR A 230 -12.18 3.95 5.65
CA TYR A 230 -11.97 5.23 6.34
C TYR A 230 -13.27 5.85 6.87
N GLY A 231 -14.43 5.29 6.52
CA GLY A 231 -15.73 5.84 6.86
C GLY A 231 -16.10 7.06 6.01
N ASN A 232 -17.14 7.76 6.46
CA ASN A 232 -17.66 8.97 5.82
C ASN A 232 -17.40 10.20 6.71
N PRO A 233 -17.19 11.39 6.11
CA PRO A 233 -17.14 11.66 4.67
C PRO A 233 -15.76 11.39 4.03
N ILE A 234 -15.74 11.10 2.73
CA ILE A 234 -14.50 11.04 1.94
C ILE A 234 -14.23 12.41 1.32
N ILE A 235 -13.09 13.02 1.69
CA ILE A 235 -12.67 14.33 1.16
C ILE A 235 -11.59 14.12 0.09
N ILE A 236 -11.87 14.58 -1.12
CA ILE A 236 -10.99 14.44 -2.28
C ILE A 236 -10.36 15.80 -2.60
N LEU A 237 -9.03 15.85 -2.57
CA LEU A 237 -8.26 17.02 -2.98
C LEU A 237 -7.66 16.78 -4.37
N ASN A 238 -8.15 17.51 -5.38
CA ASN A 238 -7.64 17.40 -6.76
C ASN A 238 -6.78 18.61 -7.14
N LEU A 239 -5.48 18.38 -7.33
CA LEU A 239 -4.49 19.41 -7.67
C LEU A 239 -4.17 19.50 -9.17
N ILE A 240 -4.96 18.88 -10.05
CA ILE A 240 -4.77 19.03 -11.51
C ILE A 240 -4.89 20.51 -11.91
N LYS A 241 -3.82 21.04 -12.54
CA LYS A 241 -3.74 22.42 -13.03
C LYS A 241 -4.97 22.77 -13.88
N ARG A 242 -5.49 23.99 -13.69
CA ARG A 242 -6.71 24.50 -14.34
C ARG A 242 -6.51 24.79 -15.83
N CYS A 243 -5.28 25.11 -16.23
CA CYS A 243 -4.90 25.26 -17.63
C CYS A 243 -4.65 23.90 -18.26
N GLU A 244 -5.71 23.34 -18.86
CA GLU A 244 -5.74 22.52 -20.08
C GLU A 244 -7.08 21.80 -20.12
N LYS A 245 -7.54 21.44 -21.33
CA LYS A 245 -8.71 20.59 -21.61
C LYS A 245 -8.47 19.16 -21.07
N ASN A 246 -8.23 19.04 -19.77
CA ASN A 246 -7.82 17.80 -19.14
C ASN A 246 -9.07 16.97 -18.87
N LEU A 247 -9.42 16.15 -19.86
CA LEU A 247 -10.61 15.30 -19.86
C LEU A 247 -10.72 14.48 -18.57
N VAL A 248 -9.61 14.03 -18.00
CA VAL A 248 -9.60 13.28 -16.73
C VAL A 248 -10.24 14.06 -15.59
N LYS A 249 -9.98 15.37 -15.50
CA LYS A 249 -10.59 16.22 -14.47
C LYS A 249 -12.09 16.36 -14.67
N LEU A 250 -12.52 16.57 -15.91
CA LEU A 250 -13.93 16.72 -16.25
C LEU A 250 -14.70 15.43 -15.96
N PHE A 251 -14.22 14.30 -16.47
CA PHE A 251 -14.85 13.00 -16.29
C PHE A 251 -14.79 12.53 -14.83
N PHE A 252 -13.76 12.88 -14.08
CA PHE A 252 -13.72 12.57 -12.65
C PHE A 252 -14.75 13.37 -11.86
N VAL A 253 -14.94 14.65 -12.16
CA VAL A 253 -16.01 15.44 -11.52
C VAL A 253 -17.39 14.89 -11.92
N GLN A 254 -17.58 14.44 -13.16
CA GLN A 254 -18.81 13.79 -13.59
C GLN A 254 -19.05 12.44 -12.89
N SER A 255 -18.02 11.61 -12.75
CA SER A 255 -18.11 10.32 -12.06
C SER A 255 -18.40 10.47 -10.57
N LEU A 256 -18.12 11.63 -9.98
CA LEU A 256 -18.44 11.95 -8.59
C LEU A 256 -19.85 12.52 -8.40
N ARG A 257 -20.54 12.94 -9.48
CA ARG A 257 -21.92 13.45 -9.44
C ARG A 257 -22.98 12.39 -9.72
N LYS A 258 -22.61 11.30 -10.38
CA LYS A 258 -23.50 10.15 -10.64
C LYS A 258 -23.83 9.31 -9.39
N PRO A 259 -22.93 9.11 -8.42
CA PRO A 259 -23.29 8.53 -7.14
C PRO A 259 -24.22 9.52 -6.44
N SER A 260 -25.44 9.12 -6.12
CA SER A 260 -26.39 9.86 -5.27
C SER A 260 -25.94 9.98 -3.81
N ASP A 261 -24.65 9.81 -3.56
CA ASP A 261 -24.08 9.58 -2.24
C ASP A 261 -23.48 10.89 -1.70
N LEU A 262 -24.24 11.56 -0.81
CA LEU A 262 -23.88 12.83 -0.15
C LEU A 262 -22.58 12.76 0.70
N SER A 263 -21.96 11.58 0.78
CA SER A 263 -20.80 11.26 1.60
C SER A 263 -19.45 11.63 0.98
N ILE A 264 -19.39 11.91 -0.33
CA ILE A 264 -18.15 12.24 -1.05
C ILE A 264 -18.09 13.74 -1.35
N LYS A 265 -17.07 14.44 -0.82
CA LYS A 265 -16.84 15.87 -1.06
C LYS A 265 -15.55 16.07 -1.83
N ALA A 266 -15.63 16.68 -3.02
CA ALA A 266 -14.47 16.97 -3.85
C ALA A 266 -14.22 18.48 -3.92
N TYR A 267 -13.00 18.89 -3.57
CA TYR A 267 -12.58 20.29 -3.59
C TYR A 267 -11.54 20.53 -4.69
N PRO A 268 -11.70 21.60 -5.50
CA PRO A 268 -10.66 22.02 -6.44
C PRO A 268 -9.47 22.61 -5.67
N LYS A 269 -8.31 22.69 -6.35
CA LYS A 269 -7.13 23.42 -5.84
C LYS A 269 -7.55 24.81 -5.34
N ILE A 270 -7.38 25.04 -4.03
CA ILE A 270 -7.43 26.38 -3.43
C ILE A 270 -6.17 27.09 -3.92
N THR A 271 -6.35 28.17 -4.67
CA THR A 271 -5.24 29.07 -4.99
C THR A 271 -5.07 29.93 -3.75
N VAL A 272 -4.01 29.66 -2.97
CA VAL A 272 -3.52 30.60 -1.96
C VAL A 272 -2.76 31.68 -2.70
#